data_AF-A0A7X3V912-F1
#
_entry.id   AF-A0A7X3V912-F1
#
_cell.length_a   1.000
_cell.length_b   1.000
_cell.length_c   1.000
_cell.angle_alpha   90.00
_cell.angle_beta   90.00
_cell.angle_gamma   90.00
#
_symmetry.space_group_name_H-M   'P 1'
#
loop_
_entity.id
_entity.type
_entity.pdbx_description
1 polymer ?
#
loop_
_entity_poly.entity_id
_entity_poly.type
_entity_poly.pdbx_seq_one_letter_code
_entity_poly.pdbx_strand_id
1 'polypeptide(L)'
;MIIVGTVLGLAFFLFVGWIISTEMFQTRAWRRRVASGDTEIVEALILEAMGGWRRARPPRDVPASLWAGVQRAELATATAELAVVQSSAEGEFRTVEGRREQVSSALDEAFALAARLVEMMLYDVPNLSLGSVRVDVYSTFTADGGAAVQKPILTTTAHRADADGIDWDDLAPAEILARFETAWEATESGLAAPIALPPIPGPPPAADHDREAS
;
A
#
# COMPACT_ATOMS: atom_id res chain seq x y z
N MET A 1 2.21 34.58 -45.15
CA MET A 1 2.88 33.41 -44.52
C MET A 1 3.19 33.64 -43.04
N ILE A 2 3.80 34.77 -42.64
CA ILE A 2 4.14 35.05 -41.23
C ILE A 2 2.90 35.05 -40.31
N ILE A 3 1.82 35.73 -40.70
CA ILE A 3 0.58 35.81 -39.91
C ILE A 3 -0.02 34.42 -39.63
N VAL A 4 -0.02 33.53 -40.62
CA VAL A 4 -0.52 32.15 -40.46
C VAL A 4 0.35 31.36 -39.49
N GLY A 5 1.68 31.51 -39.59
CA GLY A 5 2.62 30.90 -38.65
C GLY A 5 2.46 31.40 -37.22
N THR A 6 2.23 32.70 -37.03
CA THR A 6 1.99 33.29 -35.71
C THR A 6 0.69 32.80 -35.08
N VAL A 7 -0.39 32.71 -35.87
CA VAL A 7 -1.68 32.20 -35.40
C VAL A 7 -1.59 30.72 -35.00
N LEU A 8 -0.93 29.90 -35.81
CA LEU A 8 -0.74 28.48 -35.50
C LEU A 8 0.15 28.27 -34.26
N GLY A 9 1.23 29.04 -34.14
CA GLY A 9 2.11 28.98 -32.96
C GLY A 9 1.39 29.38 -31.67
N LEU A 10 0.56 30.44 -31.72
CA LEU A 10 -0.22 30.90 -30.58
C LEU A 10 -1.28 29.87 -30.17
N ALA A 11 -1.99 29.28 -31.15
CA ALA A 11 -2.99 28.25 -30.89
C ALA A 11 -2.38 27.00 -30.24
N PHE A 12 -1.20 26.57 -30.72
CA PHE A 12 -0.47 25.46 -30.10
C PHE A 12 -0.03 25.78 -28.67
N PHE A 13 0.51 26.98 -28.44
CA PHE A 13 0.95 27.40 -27.10
C PHE A 13 -0.22 27.48 -26.11
N LEU A 14 -1.36 28.03 -26.54
CA LEU A 14 -2.59 28.08 -25.72
C LEU A 14 -3.15 26.68 -25.45
N PHE A 15 -3.11 25.78 -26.42
CA PHE A 15 -3.56 24.40 -26.25
C PHE A 15 -2.68 23.62 -25.25
N VAL A 16 -1.36 23.72 -25.38
CA VAL A 16 -0.41 23.10 -24.44
C VAL A 16 -0.55 23.70 -23.04
N GLY A 17 -0.64 25.03 -22.95
CA GLY A 17 -0.86 25.72 -21.67
C GLY A 17 -2.19 25.35 -21.02
N TRP A 18 -3.25 25.15 -21.81
CA TRP A 18 -4.55 24.69 -21.33
C TRP A 18 -4.48 23.29 -20.74
N ILE A 19 -3.87 22.32 -21.44
CA ILE A 19 -3.70 20.94 -20.97
C ILE A 19 -2.97 20.91 -19.62
N ILE A 20 -1.84 21.60 -19.53
CA ILE A 20 -1.04 21.67 -18.28
C ILE A 20 -1.85 22.31 -17.14
N SER A 21 -2.63 23.34 -17.44
CA SER A 21 -3.45 24.03 -16.45
C SER A 21 -4.60 23.15 -15.94
N THR A 22 -5.21 22.33 -16.81
CA THR A 22 -6.28 21.41 -16.39
C THR A 22 -5.79 20.35 -15.40
N GLU A 23 -4.56 19.84 -15.54
CA GLU A 23 -3.97 18.93 -14.56
C GLU A 23 -3.76 19.62 -13.20
N MET A 24 -3.25 20.85 -13.19
CA MET A 24 -3.08 21.63 -11.95
C MET A 24 -4.41 21.99 -11.26
N PHE A 25 -5.45 22.31 -12.03
CA PHE A 25 -6.78 22.61 -11.48
C PHE A 25 -7.46 21.37 -10.91
N GLN A 26 -7.26 20.21 -11.53
CA GLN A 26 -7.66 18.92 -10.95
C GLN A 26 -6.92 18.69 -9.63
N THR A 27 -5.59 18.80 -9.58
CA THR A 27 -4.83 18.66 -8.32
C THR A 27 -5.39 19.54 -7.18
N ARG A 28 -5.78 20.79 -7.49
CA ARG A 28 -6.31 21.73 -6.48
C ARG A 28 -7.77 21.52 -6.11
N ALA A 29 -8.57 20.92 -6.99
CA ALA A 29 -9.96 20.54 -6.71
C ALA A 29 -10.02 19.28 -5.84
N TRP A 30 -9.14 18.30 -6.11
CA TRP A 30 -9.06 17.04 -5.36
C TRP A 30 -8.62 17.29 -3.91
N ARG A 31 -7.59 18.13 -3.69
CA ARG A 31 -7.18 18.53 -2.33
C ARG A 31 -8.30 19.20 -1.53
N ARG A 32 -9.19 19.95 -2.19
CA ARG A 32 -10.34 20.59 -1.54
C ARG A 32 -11.44 19.60 -1.17
N ARG A 33 -11.61 18.52 -1.93
CA ARG A 33 -12.60 17.48 -1.63
C ARG A 33 -12.12 16.45 -0.60
N VAL A 34 -10.83 16.12 -0.62
CA VAL A 34 -10.20 15.39 0.48
C VAL A 34 -10.33 16.18 1.78
N ALA A 35 -10.08 17.49 1.75
CA ALA A 35 -10.29 18.37 2.91
C ALA A 35 -11.76 18.51 3.35
N SER A 36 -12.74 18.15 2.51
CA SER A 36 -14.16 18.10 2.90
C SER A 36 -14.59 16.76 3.50
N GLY A 37 -13.66 15.80 3.67
CA GLY A 37 -13.94 14.50 4.28
C GLY A 37 -14.65 13.51 3.34
N ASP A 38 -14.51 13.70 2.02
CA ASP A 38 -15.09 12.80 1.02
C ASP A 38 -14.29 11.49 0.97
N THR A 39 -14.75 10.47 1.70
CA THR A 39 -14.08 9.18 1.83
C THR A 39 -14.03 8.41 0.52
N GLU A 40 -14.99 8.61 -0.39
CA GLU A 40 -15.01 7.94 -1.70
C GLU A 40 -13.83 8.41 -2.57
N ILE A 41 -13.48 9.70 -2.49
CA ILE A 41 -12.32 10.23 -3.22
C ILE A 41 -11.01 9.75 -2.60
N VAL A 42 -10.93 9.69 -1.27
CA VAL A 42 -9.75 9.15 -0.58
C VAL A 42 -9.53 7.70 -0.98
N GLU A 43 -10.59 6.89 -0.98
CA GLU A 43 -10.57 5.52 -1.44
C GLU A 43 -10.12 5.41 -2.90
N ALA A 44 -10.71 6.19 -3.81
CA ALA A 44 -10.36 6.18 -5.23
C ALA A 44 -8.89 6.51 -5.49
N LEU A 45 -8.32 7.50 -4.78
CA LEU A 45 -6.90 7.86 -4.89
C LEU A 45 -5.99 6.72 -4.44
N ILE A 46 -6.33 6.06 -3.33
CA ILE A 46 -5.57 4.91 -2.82
C ILE A 46 -5.65 3.74 -3.81
N LEU A 47 -6.86 3.40 -4.28
CA LEU A 47 -7.06 2.32 -5.24
C LEU A 47 -6.34 2.57 -6.56
N GLU A 48 -6.30 3.81 -7.04
CA GLU A 48 -5.53 4.20 -8.22
C GLU A 48 -4.02 3.99 -8.01
N ALA A 49 -3.48 4.44 -6.86
CA ALA A 49 -2.07 4.22 -6.52
C ALA A 49 -1.72 2.73 -6.42
N MET A 50 -2.54 1.95 -5.73
CA MET A 50 -2.39 0.49 -5.62
C MET A 50 -2.48 -0.20 -6.98
N GLY A 51 -3.38 0.25 -7.85
CA GLY A 51 -3.48 -0.21 -9.24
C GLY A 51 -2.23 0.13 -10.06
N GLY A 52 -1.57 1.25 -9.75
CA GLY A 52 -0.23 1.60 -10.25
C GLY A 52 0.83 0.60 -9.80
N TRP A 53 0.94 0.36 -8.50
CA TRP A 53 1.92 -0.58 -7.91
C TRP A 53 1.76 -2.00 -8.45
N ARG A 54 0.51 -2.47 -8.60
CA ARG A 54 0.18 -3.78 -9.15
C ARG A 54 0.70 -4.00 -10.57
N ARG A 55 0.77 -2.95 -11.39
CA ARG A 55 1.27 -3.00 -12.78
C ARG A 55 2.75 -2.64 -12.89
N ALA A 56 3.30 -1.96 -11.89
CA ALA A 56 4.69 -1.54 -11.90
C ALA A 56 5.63 -2.74 -11.72
N ARG A 57 6.79 -2.66 -12.38
CA ARG A 57 7.87 -3.63 -12.19
C ARG A 57 8.48 -3.45 -10.79
N PRO A 58 8.95 -4.52 -10.12
CA PRO A 58 9.72 -4.39 -8.89
C PRO A 58 10.84 -3.35 -9.05
N PRO A 59 10.97 -2.41 -8.09
CA PRO A 59 12.10 -1.49 -8.05
C PRO A 59 13.44 -2.24 -8.00
N ARG A 60 14.51 -1.53 -8.35
CA ARG A 60 15.86 -2.06 -8.19
C ARG A 60 16.11 -2.27 -6.69
N ASP A 61 16.79 -3.36 -6.35
CA ASP A 61 17.21 -3.70 -4.98
C ASP A 61 16.06 -4.07 -4.01
N VAL A 62 14.81 -4.19 -4.51
CA VAL A 62 13.68 -4.75 -3.76
C VAL A 62 13.49 -6.24 -4.10
N PRO A 63 13.44 -7.16 -3.12
CA PRO A 63 13.15 -8.57 -3.38
C PRO A 63 11.82 -8.77 -4.13
N ALA A 64 11.81 -9.70 -5.09
CA ALA A 64 10.62 -9.95 -5.90
C ALA A 64 9.44 -10.51 -5.08
N SER A 65 9.73 -11.31 -4.04
CA SER A 65 8.76 -11.81 -3.06
C SER A 65 8.07 -10.67 -2.33
N LEU A 66 8.85 -9.73 -1.78
CA LEU A 66 8.37 -8.53 -1.12
C LEU A 66 7.48 -7.69 -2.04
N TRP A 67 7.94 -7.42 -3.27
CA TRP A 67 7.13 -6.64 -4.23
C TRP A 67 5.85 -7.36 -4.63
N ALA A 68 5.86 -8.69 -4.77
CA ALA A 68 4.64 -9.46 -5.03
C ALA A 68 3.65 -9.37 -3.86
N GLY A 69 4.12 -9.17 -2.62
CA GLY A 69 3.27 -8.81 -1.48
C GLY A 69 2.63 -7.44 -1.64
N VAL A 70 3.38 -6.42 -2.08
CA VAL A 70 2.84 -5.07 -2.36
C VAL A 70 1.78 -5.12 -3.46
N GLN A 71 2.04 -5.86 -4.54
CA GLN A 71 1.11 -5.97 -5.68
C GLN A 71 -0.20 -6.70 -5.35
N ARG A 72 -0.16 -7.60 -4.36
CA ARG A 72 -1.31 -8.33 -3.82
C ARG A 72 -2.00 -7.62 -2.68
N ALA A 73 -1.51 -6.44 -2.25
CA ALA A 73 -2.17 -5.68 -1.22
C ALA A 73 -3.58 -5.25 -1.68
N GLU A 74 -4.50 -5.21 -0.73
CA GLU A 74 -5.90 -4.85 -0.89
C GLU A 74 -6.29 -3.79 0.13
N LEU A 75 -7.13 -2.85 -0.29
CA LEU A 75 -7.69 -1.85 0.61
C LEU A 75 -8.88 -2.50 1.32
N ALA A 76 -8.88 -2.49 2.66
CA ALA A 76 -9.98 -3.01 3.46
C ALA A 76 -10.96 -1.93 3.90
N THR A 77 -10.50 -0.68 4.08
CA THR A 77 -11.33 0.51 4.30
C THR A 77 -10.47 1.77 4.17
N ALA A 78 -11.12 2.90 3.88
CA ALA A 78 -10.50 4.21 3.93
C ALA A 78 -11.46 5.24 4.55
N THR A 79 -10.91 6.08 5.40
CA THR A 79 -11.56 7.25 5.98
C THR A 79 -10.75 8.50 5.61
N ALA A 80 -11.17 9.68 6.07
CA ALA A 80 -10.41 10.91 5.83
C ALA A 80 -8.99 10.88 6.43
N GLU A 81 -8.77 10.14 7.52
CA GLU A 81 -7.51 10.17 8.29
C GLU A 81 -6.77 8.82 8.37
N LEU A 82 -7.46 7.72 8.07
CA LEU A 82 -6.94 6.36 8.20
C LEU A 82 -7.30 5.52 6.97
N ALA A 83 -6.32 4.79 6.45
CA ALA A 83 -6.53 3.69 5.53
C ALA A 83 -6.13 2.36 6.20
N VAL A 84 -6.90 1.29 5.97
CA VAL A 84 -6.52 -0.06 6.38
C VAL A 84 -6.21 -0.88 5.13
N VAL A 85 -4.97 -1.36 5.04
CA VAL A 85 -4.48 -2.17 3.93
C VAL A 85 -4.17 -3.57 4.44
N GLN A 86 -4.52 -4.57 3.64
CA GLN A 86 -4.29 -5.96 3.95
C GLN A 86 -3.41 -6.58 2.87
N SER A 87 -2.50 -7.46 3.27
CA SER A 87 -1.75 -8.28 2.32
C SER A 87 -1.35 -9.61 2.95
N SER A 88 -0.67 -10.46 2.17
CA SER A 88 -0.18 -11.74 2.65
C SER A 88 1.30 -11.97 2.35
N ALA A 89 1.99 -12.50 3.35
CA ALA A 89 3.39 -12.86 3.32
C ALA A 89 3.55 -14.35 3.62
N GLU A 90 4.47 -15.01 2.91
CA GLU A 90 4.80 -16.42 3.10
C GLU A 90 6.33 -16.54 3.17
N GLY A 91 6.83 -17.52 3.94
CA GLY A 91 8.26 -17.72 4.08
C GLY A 91 8.95 -18.02 2.74
N GLU A 92 10.12 -17.40 2.53
CA GLU A 92 10.90 -17.63 1.31
C GLU A 92 11.78 -18.87 1.46
N PHE A 93 11.73 -19.73 0.44
CA PHE A 93 12.60 -20.88 0.31
C PHE A 93 13.46 -20.74 -0.94
N ARG A 94 14.76 -20.99 -0.82
CA ARG A 94 15.74 -20.95 -1.92
C ARG A 94 16.50 -22.28 -1.99
N THR A 95 17.03 -22.59 -3.17
CA THR A 95 17.95 -23.73 -3.30
C THR A 95 19.35 -23.27 -2.94
N VAL A 96 19.89 -23.77 -1.83
CA VAL A 96 21.26 -23.53 -1.36
C VAL A 96 21.97 -24.88 -1.36
N GLU A 97 23.12 -24.96 -2.05
CA GLU A 97 23.93 -26.19 -2.16
C GLU A 97 23.13 -27.47 -2.54
N GLY A 98 22.13 -27.31 -3.42
CA GLY A 98 21.29 -28.42 -3.89
C GLY A 98 20.16 -28.84 -2.95
N ARG A 99 19.94 -28.12 -1.84
CA ARG A 99 18.84 -28.34 -0.89
C ARG A 99 17.88 -27.16 -0.88
N ARG A 100 16.58 -27.43 -0.71
CA ARG A 100 15.59 -26.38 -0.45
C ARG A 100 15.69 -25.99 1.01
N GLU A 101 16.09 -24.75 1.26
CA GLU A 101 16.26 -24.18 2.59
C GLU A 101 15.40 -22.94 2.73
N GLN A 102 14.85 -22.75 3.93
CA GLN A 102 14.14 -21.52 4.25
C GLN A 102 15.19 -20.42 4.46
N VAL A 103 15.09 -19.36 3.67
CA VAL A 103 16.00 -18.21 3.74
C VAL A 103 15.37 -17.03 4.47
N SER A 104 14.04 -17.02 4.61
CA SER A 104 13.28 -15.99 5.31
C SER A 104 12.00 -16.60 5.89
N SER A 105 11.65 -16.25 7.12
CA SER A 105 10.40 -16.71 7.74
C SER A 105 9.20 -15.91 7.23
N ALA A 106 7.98 -16.43 7.40
CA ALA A 106 6.77 -15.68 7.06
C ALA A 106 6.65 -14.38 7.88
N LEU A 107 7.20 -14.38 9.11
CA LEU A 107 7.20 -13.21 9.97
C LEU A 107 8.23 -12.16 9.49
N ASP A 108 9.42 -12.58 9.06
CA ASP A 108 10.42 -11.67 8.47
C ASP A 108 9.88 -10.99 7.20
N GLU A 109 9.24 -11.77 6.33
CA GLU A 109 8.56 -11.24 5.15
C GLU A 109 7.40 -10.31 5.52
N ALA A 110 6.67 -10.61 6.60
CA ALA A 110 5.60 -9.74 7.08
C ALA A 110 6.12 -8.40 7.61
N PHE A 111 7.24 -8.39 8.33
CA PHE A 111 7.90 -7.16 8.76
C PHE A 111 8.33 -6.30 7.57
N ALA A 112 9.01 -6.90 6.60
CA ALA A 112 9.44 -6.21 5.38
C ALA A 112 8.24 -5.65 4.59
N LEU A 113 7.20 -6.45 4.44
CA LEU A 113 5.99 -6.07 3.71
C LEU A 113 5.21 -4.96 4.40
N ALA A 114 5.01 -5.05 5.71
CA ALA A 114 4.32 -4.02 6.46
C ALA A 114 5.09 -2.70 6.46
N ALA A 115 6.40 -2.71 6.70
CA ALA A 115 7.22 -1.50 6.65
C ALA A 115 7.12 -0.82 5.28
N ARG A 116 7.23 -1.61 4.20
CA ARG A 116 7.13 -1.08 2.84
C ARG A 116 5.75 -0.52 2.51
N LEU A 117 4.68 -1.23 2.91
CA LEU A 117 3.32 -0.74 2.68
C LEU A 117 3.01 0.51 3.50
N VAL A 118 3.49 0.61 4.75
CA VAL A 118 3.36 1.84 5.55
C VAL A 118 4.04 3.01 4.83
N GLU A 119 5.29 2.85 4.42
CA GLU A 119 6.04 3.88 3.70
C GLU A 119 5.29 4.35 2.45
N MET A 120 4.93 3.40 1.58
CA MET A 120 4.27 3.70 0.31
C MET A 120 2.88 4.34 0.51
N MET A 121 2.11 3.87 1.49
CA MET A 121 0.80 4.46 1.78
C MET A 121 0.90 5.87 2.36
N LEU A 122 1.95 6.15 3.15
CA LEU A 122 2.16 7.49 3.69
C LEU A 122 2.77 8.44 2.67
N TYR A 123 3.63 8.00 1.75
CA TYR A 123 4.41 8.92 0.92
C TYR A 123 4.16 8.80 -0.60
N ASP A 124 3.73 7.64 -1.09
CA ASP A 124 3.63 7.36 -2.52
C ASP A 124 2.22 7.49 -3.11
N VAL A 125 1.18 7.72 -2.29
CA VAL A 125 -0.18 7.95 -2.78
C VAL A 125 -0.32 9.40 -3.29
N PRO A 126 -0.50 9.63 -4.60
CA PRO A 126 -0.53 10.99 -5.14
C PRO A 126 -1.75 11.75 -4.65
N ASN A 127 -1.59 13.05 -4.40
CA ASN A 127 -2.66 13.98 -4.01
C ASN A 127 -3.38 13.67 -2.69
N LEU A 128 -2.87 12.71 -1.91
CA LEU A 128 -3.40 12.32 -0.62
C LEU A 128 -2.30 12.42 0.44
N SER A 129 -2.66 12.89 1.63
CA SER A 129 -1.77 12.87 2.80
C SER A 129 -2.56 12.29 3.97
N LEU A 130 -2.50 10.97 4.12
CA LEU A 130 -3.14 10.27 5.23
C LEU A 130 -2.47 10.65 6.56
N GLY A 131 -3.27 10.88 7.61
CA GLY A 131 -2.75 11.05 8.98
C GLY A 131 -2.24 9.74 9.58
N SER A 132 -2.80 8.61 9.15
CA SER A 132 -2.45 7.27 9.63
C SER A 132 -2.74 6.18 8.60
N VAL A 133 -2.04 5.05 8.73
CA VAL A 133 -2.29 3.83 7.98
C VAL A 133 -2.19 2.63 8.91
N ARG A 134 -3.09 1.67 8.75
CA ARG A 134 -2.97 0.35 9.36
C ARG A 134 -2.68 -0.69 8.28
N VAL A 135 -1.67 -1.52 8.51
CA VAL A 135 -1.33 -2.64 7.62
C VAL A 135 -1.51 -3.95 8.38
N ASP A 136 -2.38 -4.82 7.88
CA ASP A 136 -2.56 -6.17 8.38
C ASP A 136 -1.91 -7.17 7.42
N VAL A 137 -1.01 -8.02 7.92
CA VAL A 137 -0.35 -9.05 7.13
C VAL A 137 -0.82 -10.43 7.57
N TYR A 138 -1.26 -11.22 6.59
CA TYR A 138 -1.75 -12.58 6.74
C TYR A 138 -0.71 -13.59 6.25
N SER A 139 -0.79 -14.81 6.78
CA SER A 139 -0.09 -15.98 6.25
C SER A 139 -1.04 -17.17 6.20
N THR A 140 -0.71 -18.17 5.40
CA THR A 140 -1.54 -19.34 5.17
C THR A 140 -1.26 -20.42 6.22
N PHE A 141 -2.30 -20.82 6.93
CA PHE A 141 -2.28 -21.92 7.89
C PHE A 141 -3.11 -23.09 7.37
N THR A 142 -2.80 -24.28 7.86
CA THR A 142 -3.61 -25.48 7.64
C THR A 142 -4.65 -25.58 8.76
N ALA A 143 -5.94 -25.51 8.41
CA ALA A 143 -7.03 -25.71 9.34
C ALA A 143 -7.26 -27.20 9.68
N ASP A 144 -8.03 -27.45 10.73
CA ASP A 144 -8.50 -28.78 11.10
C ASP A 144 -9.31 -29.37 9.94
N GLY A 145 -8.75 -30.36 9.24
CA GLY A 145 -9.31 -30.91 7.99
C GLY A 145 -8.47 -30.67 6.73
N GLY A 146 -7.32 -29.98 6.85
CA GLY A 146 -6.34 -29.85 5.76
C GLY A 146 -6.60 -28.68 4.79
N ALA A 147 -7.65 -27.90 5.00
CA ALA A 147 -7.93 -26.72 4.19
C ALA A 147 -6.94 -25.58 4.50
N ALA A 148 -6.51 -24.87 3.46
CA ALA A 148 -5.73 -23.64 3.62
C ALA A 148 -6.63 -22.50 4.10
N VAL A 149 -6.26 -21.83 5.19
CA VAL A 149 -6.96 -20.68 5.75
C VAL A 149 -5.96 -19.59 6.05
N GLN A 150 -6.24 -18.37 5.58
CA GLN A 150 -5.42 -17.21 5.93
C GLN A 150 -5.75 -16.72 7.32
N LYS A 151 -4.70 -16.47 8.12
CA LYS A 151 -4.82 -15.85 9.44
C LYS A 151 -3.83 -14.70 9.56
N PRO A 152 -4.20 -13.62 10.25
CA PRO A 152 -3.33 -12.47 10.46
C PRO A 152 -2.19 -12.87 11.38
N ILE A 153 -0.96 -12.45 11.05
CA ILE A 153 0.26 -12.75 11.81
C ILE A 153 0.96 -11.47 12.29
N LEU A 154 0.66 -10.33 11.67
CA LEU A 154 1.22 -9.04 12.03
C LEU A 154 0.19 -7.95 11.71
N THR A 155 0.07 -6.96 12.59
CA THR A 155 -0.66 -5.72 12.33
C THR A 155 0.17 -4.55 12.81
N THR A 156 0.25 -3.49 12.00
CA THR A 156 0.90 -2.24 12.40
C THR A 156 -0.02 -1.07 12.10
N THR A 157 -0.28 -0.23 13.09
CA THR A 157 -0.89 1.09 12.91
C THR A 157 0.20 2.15 13.02
N ALA A 158 0.46 2.86 11.93
CA ALA A 158 1.46 3.91 11.82
C ALA A 158 0.78 5.28 11.68
N HIS A 159 1.22 6.24 12.49
CA HIS A 159 0.82 7.64 12.35
C HIS A 159 1.91 8.41 11.61
N ARG A 160 1.52 9.36 10.75
CA ARG A 160 2.47 10.18 10.00
C ARG A 160 3.41 10.96 10.91
N ALA A 161 2.90 11.45 12.04
CA ALA A 161 3.70 12.20 13.00
C ALA A 161 4.88 11.38 13.57
N ASP A 162 4.72 10.06 13.68
CA ASP A 162 5.77 9.16 14.17
C ASP A 162 6.69 8.69 13.02
N ALA A 163 6.18 8.73 11.78
CA ALA A 163 6.94 8.42 10.58
C ALA A 163 7.93 9.53 10.18
N ASP A 164 7.64 10.77 10.58
CA ASP A 164 8.48 11.92 10.29
C ASP A 164 9.88 11.76 10.91
N GLY A 165 10.90 11.71 10.05
CA GLY A 165 12.30 11.56 10.46
C GLY A 165 12.79 10.12 10.61
N ILE A 166 11.98 9.11 10.25
CA ILE A 166 12.46 7.74 10.08
C ILE A 166 13.37 7.68 8.84
N ASP A 167 14.53 7.05 8.99
CA ASP A 167 15.42 6.71 7.88
C ASP A 167 15.02 5.35 7.31
N TRP A 168 14.12 5.36 6.34
CA TRP A 168 13.51 4.14 5.76
C TRP A 168 14.52 3.25 5.03
N ASP A 169 15.63 3.82 4.54
CA ASP A 169 16.64 3.10 3.76
C ASP A 169 17.73 2.48 4.65
N ASP A 170 18.05 3.10 5.80
CA ASP A 170 19.13 2.67 6.67
C ASP A 170 18.70 1.73 7.81
N LEU A 171 17.40 1.63 8.08
CA LEU A 171 16.87 0.85 9.20
C LEU A 171 16.31 -0.50 8.77
N ALA A 172 16.46 -1.51 9.63
CA ALA A 172 15.82 -2.79 9.38
C ALA A 172 14.28 -2.67 9.51
N PRO A 173 13.48 -3.45 8.76
CA PRO A 173 12.02 -3.38 8.82
C PRO A 173 11.44 -3.53 10.24
N ALA A 174 11.99 -4.43 11.05
CA ALA A 174 11.56 -4.60 12.44
C ALA A 174 11.84 -3.36 13.30
N GLU A 175 12.95 -2.65 13.06
CA GLU A 175 13.28 -1.41 13.78
C GLU A 175 12.36 -0.26 13.35
N ILE A 176 12.02 -0.19 12.06
CA ILE A 176 11.02 0.75 11.54
C ILE A 176 9.68 0.51 12.24
N LEU A 177 9.17 -0.73 12.20
CA LEU A 177 7.88 -1.06 12.78
C LEU A 177 7.83 -0.91 14.32
N ALA A 178 8.97 -1.02 15.00
CA ALA A 178 9.07 -0.77 16.44
C ALA A 178 8.81 0.69 16.84
N ARG A 179 8.78 1.62 15.88
CA ARG A 179 8.39 3.02 16.12
C ARG A 179 6.88 3.25 16.09
N PHE A 180 6.12 2.24 15.68
CA PHE A 180 4.68 2.29 15.51
C PHE A 180 3.96 1.31 16.44
N GLU A 181 2.64 1.39 16.47
CA GLU A 181 1.80 0.42 17.18
C GLU A 181 1.77 -0.90 16.40
N THR A 182 2.72 -1.79 16.69
CA THR A 182 2.88 -3.07 16.00
C THR A 182 2.60 -4.24 16.93
N ALA A 183 1.69 -5.13 16.53
CA ALA A 183 1.38 -6.38 17.22
C ALA A 183 1.67 -7.57 16.32
N TRP A 184 2.35 -8.56 16.88
CA TRP A 184 2.71 -9.83 16.26
C TRP A 184 2.96 -10.86 17.36
N GLU A 185 2.85 -12.14 17.02
CA GLU A 185 3.21 -13.23 17.92
C GLU A 185 4.06 -14.26 17.16
N ALA A 186 4.98 -14.89 17.89
CA ALA A 186 5.74 -16.03 17.40
C ALA A 186 5.62 -17.20 18.37
N THR A 187 5.63 -18.42 17.83
CA THR A 187 5.74 -19.65 18.61
C THR A 187 7.11 -19.76 19.28
N GLU A 188 7.26 -20.69 20.22
CA GLU A 188 8.57 -20.99 20.83
C GLU A 188 9.66 -21.38 19.81
N SER A 189 9.24 -21.91 18.66
CA SER A 189 10.13 -22.24 17.53
C SER A 189 10.42 -21.05 16.60
N GLY A 190 9.94 -19.85 16.92
CA GLY A 190 10.13 -18.64 16.13
C GLY A 190 9.25 -18.53 14.88
N LEU A 191 8.21 -19.37 14.75
CA LEU A 191 7.28 -19.30 13.62
C LEU A 191 6.17 -18.30 13.91
N ALA A 192 5.63 -17.66 12.88
CA ALA A 192 4.50 -16.75 13.01
C ALA A 192 3.28 -17.44 13.65
N ALA A 193 2.71 -16.83 14.68
CA ALA A 193 1.47 -17.26 15.31
C ALA A 193 0.31 -16.35 14.90
N PRO A 194 -0.92 -16.89 14.72
CA PRO A 194 -2.09 -16.06 14.46
C PRO A 194 -2.38 -15.08 15.59
N ILE A 195 -2.68 -13.83 15.26
CA ILE A 195 -3.06 -12.78 16.22
C ILE A 195 -4.54 -12.41 16.10
N ALA A 196 -5.07 -11.75 17.14
CA ALA A 196 -6.37 -11.08 17.03
C ALA A 196 -6.17 -9.67 16.48
N LEU A 197 -6.88 -9.33 15.40
CA LEU A 197 -6.83 -7.99 14.83
C LEU A 197 -7.78 -7.04 15.57
N PRO A 198 -7.40 -5.74 15.70
CA PRO A 198 -8.36 -4.72 16.09
C PRO A 198 -9.51 -4.65 15.07
N PRO A 199 -10.71 -4.21 15.47
CA PRO A 199 -11.82 -4.00 14.54
C PRO A 199 -11.44 -3.07 13.38
N ILE A 200 -11.94 -3.36 12.18
CA ILE A 200 -11.77 -2.47 11.02
C ILE A 200 -12.73 -1.28 11.19
N PRO A 201 -12.24 -0.03 11.18
CA PRO A 201 -13.08 1.14 11.35
C PRO A 201 -13.78 1.52 10.05
N GLY A 202 -15.10 1.75 10.10
CA GLY A 202 -15.87 2.22 8.93
C GLY A 202 -16.29 1.11 7.97
N PRO A 203 -17.04 1.46 6.92
CA PRO A 203 -17.49 0.51 5.90
C PRO A 203 -16.32 0.06 5.01
N PRO A 204 -16.41 -1.15 4.40
CA PRO A 204 -15.45 -1.56 3.38
C PRO A 204 -15.50 -0.62 2.16
N PRO A 205 -14.44 -0.59 1.34
CA PRO A 205 -14.40 0.20 0.12
C PRO A 205 -15.54 -0.21 -0.82
N ALA A 206 -16.04 0.74 -1.59
CA ALA A 206 -17.08 0.52 -2.59
C ALA A 206 -16.51 -0.26 -3.79
N ALA A 207 -16.30 -1.57 -3.63
CA ALA A 207 -15.87 -2.44 -4.72
C ALA A 207 -17.06 -2.81 -5.63
N ASP A 208 -16.97 -2.47 -6.92
CA ASP A 208 -17.53 -3.19 -8.08
C ASP A 208 -19.02 -3.63 -8.05
N HIS A 209 -19.89 -3.04 -7.21
CA HIS A 209 -21.33 -3.35 -7.15
C HIS A 209 -22.08 -3.13 -8.49
N ASP A 210 -21.47 -2.41 -9.43
CA ASP A 210 -22.07 -2.06 -10.72
C ASP A 210 -21.60 -2.93 -11.91
N ARG A 211 -20.71 -3.93 -11.72
CA ARG A 211 -20.28 -4.80 -12.84
C ARG A 211 -21.11 -6.07 -13.03
N GLU A 212 -21.98 -6.43 -12.10
CA GLU A 212 -22.92 -7.57 -12.24
C GLU A 212 -24.35 -7.15 -12.62
N ALA A 213 -24.58 -5.85 -12.87
CA ALA A 213 -25.91 -5.30 -13.20
C ALA A 213 -25.97 -4.52 -14.53
N SER A 214 -25.25 -4.96 -15.57
CA SER A 214 -25.44 -4.48 -16.96
C SER A 214 -25.35 -5.59 -17.98
#